data_AF-A0A960SGF4-F1
#
_entry.id   AF-A0A960SGF4-F1
#
_cell.length_a   1.000
_cell.length_b   1.000
_cell.length_c   1.000
_cell.angle_alpha   90.00
_cell.angle_beta   90.00
_cell.angle_gamma   90.00
#
_symmetry.space_group_name_H-M   'P 1'
#
loop_
_entity.id
_entity.type
_entity.pdbx_description
1 polymer ?
#
loop_
_entity_poly.entity_id
_entity_poly.type
_entity_poly.pdbx_seq_one_letter_code
_entity_poly.pdbx_strand_id
1 'polypeptide(L)'
;HISHLPHLLASSLCSFLGRRPEEWRLLSSTGLRDATRIASGDPGLWKAIIETNLDEIKRAVSDFQDELQRIQSALTNRNMVEVISILEKGKRYRDRLD
;
A
#
# COMPACT_ATOMS: atom_id res chain seq x y z
N HIS A 1 -9.14 -7.67 -3.57
CA HIS A 1 -10.02 -6.89 -2.66
C HIS A 1 -9.89 -5.40 -2.89
N ILE A 2 -10.90 -4.77 -3.51
CA ILE A 2 -10.81 -3.37 -3.97
C ILE A 2 -10.86 -2.35 -2.81
N SER A 3 -11.47 -2.66 -1.66
CA SER A 3 -11.58 -1.74 -0.52
C SER A 3 -10.71 -2.13 0.69
N HIS A 4 -10.67 -3.42 1.05
CA HIS A 4 -9.99 -3.87 2.28
C HIS A 4 -8.46 -3.83 2.19
N LEU A 5 -7.90 -4.26 1.05
CA LEU A 5 -6.45 -4.26 0.86
C LEU A 5 -5.87 -2.84 0.92
N PRO A 6 -6.41 -1.82 0.21
CA PRO A 6 -5.93 -0.45 0.34
C PRO A 6 -5.90 0.06 1.78
N HIS A 7 -6.92 -0.23 2.59
CA HIS A 7 -6.94 0.20 3.99
C HIS A 7 -5.80 -0.43 4.79
N LEU A 8 -5.62 -1.76 4.67
CA LEU A 8 -4.54 -2.48 5.35
C LEU A 8 -3.15 -1.98 4.93
N LEU A 9 -2.95 -1.69 3.64
CA LEU A 9 -1.68 -1.14 3.15
C LEU A 9 -1.43 0.27 3.68
N ALA A 10 -2.45 1.13 3.71
CA ALA A 10 -2.35 2.46 4.28
C ALA A 10 -2.01 2.41 5.79
N SER A 11 -2.72 1.57 6.57
CA SER A 11 -2.44 1.38 8.00
C SER A 11 -1.05 0.79 8.25
N SER A 12 -0.62 -0.17 7.43
CA SER A 12 0.72 -0.76 7.52
C SER A 12 1.83 0.25 7.22
N LEU A 13 1.65 1.09 6.20
CA LEU A 13 2.57 2.17 5.88
C LEU A 13 2.67 3.19 7.02
N CYS A 14 1.55 3.61 7.61
CA CYS A 14 1.55 4.48 8.79
C CYS A 14 2.25 3.82 9.99
N SER A 15 2.02 2.53 10.25
CA SER A 15 2.68 1.78 11.31
C SER A 15 4.20 1.67 11.08
N PHE A 16 4.64 1.47 9.83
CA PHE A 16 6.05 1.48 9.46
C PHE A 16 6.70 2.85 9.71
N LEU A 17 6.04 3.93 9.28
CA LEU A 17 6.53 5.29 9.47
C LEU A 17 6.50 5.74 10.94
N GLY A 18 5.53 5.26 11.73
CA GLY A 18 5.43 5.55 13.17
C GLY A 18 6.59 5.00 13.99
N ARG A 19 7.38 4.08 13.43
CA ARG A 19 8.62 3.54 14.04
C ARG A 19 9.87 4.33 13.63
N ARG A 20 9.72 5.42 12.87
CA ARG A 20 10.80 6.30 12.42
C ARG A 20 10.86 7.57 13.28
N PRO A 21 11.98 8.31 13.24
CA PRO A 21 12.12 9.56 13.99
C PRO A 21 10.98 10.55 13.71
N GLU A 22 10.61 11.33 14.72
CA GLU A 22 9.45 12.23 14.64
C GLU A 22 9.59 13.29 13.53
N GLU A 23 10.82 13.66 13.18
CA GLU A 23 11.14 14.60 12.12
C GLU A 23 10.62 14.13 10.74
N TRP A 24 10.44 12.82 10.53
CA TRP A 24 9.86 12.29 9.29
C TRP A 24 8.38 12.69 9.13
N ARG A 25 7.66 12.97 10.23
CA ARG A 25 6.31 13.53 10.17
C ARG A 25 6.32 14.94 9.58
N LEU A 26 7.36 15.73 9.85
CA LEU A 26 7.52 17.07 9.30
C LEU A 26 7.80 17.03 7.79
N LEU A 27 8.36 15.93 7.28
CA LEU A 27 8.59 15.67 5.86
C LEU A 27 7.37 15.07 5.14
N SER A 28 6.24 14.90 5.84
CA SER A 28 5.04 14.28 5.26
C SER A 28 4.39 15.22 4.24
N SER A 29 4.65 14.93 2.96
CA SER A 29 4.05 15.62 1.82
C SER A 29 2.54 15.41 1.74
N THR A 30 1.85 16.26 0.98
CA THR A 30 0.43 16.09 0.65
C THR A 30 0.16 14.71 0.04
N GLY A 31 1.06 14.21 -0.82
CA GLY A 31 0.92 12.89 -1.43
C GLY A 31 0.92 11.74 -0.43
N LEU A 32 1.75 11.82 0.62
CA LEU A 32 1.70 10.82 1.70
C LEU A 32 0.37 10.88 2.44
N ARG A 33 -0.09 12.09 2.81
CA ARG A 33 -1.37 12.28 3.52
C ARG A 33 -2.55 11.74 2.72
N ASP A 34 -2.58 11.97 1.41
CA ASP A 34 -3.64 11.48 0.53
C ASP A 34 -3.60 9.95 0.40
N ALA A 35 -2.42 9.39 0.17
CA ALA A 35 -2.23 7.94 0.05
C ALA A 35 -2.61 7.18 1.32
N THR A 36 -2.40 7.79 2.50
CA THR A 36 -2.71 7.16 3.79
C THR A 36 -4.00 7.66 4.43
N ARG A 37 -4.80 8.50 3.76
CA ARG A 37 -6.01 9.14 4.34
C ARG A 37 -6.96 8.13 4.99
N ILE A 38 -7.10 6.96 4.37
CA ILE A 38 -8.00 5.90 4.84
C ILE A 38 -7.50 5.18 6.09
N ALA A 39 -6.21 5.28 6.45
CA ALA A 39 -5.63 4.62 7.63
C ALA A 39 -6.19 5.12 8.97
N SER A 40 -6.82 6.30 8.98
CA SER A 40 -7.47 6.90 10.15
C SER A 40 -8.87 6.31 10.45
N GLY A 41 -9.25 5.20 9.80
CA GLY A 41 -10.50 4.50 10.07
C GLY A 41 -10.52 3.83 11.45
N ASP A 42 -11.73 3.62 11.99
CA ASP A 42 -11.91 3.00 13.31
C ASP A 42 -11.41 1.54 13.34
N PRO A 43 -10.45 1.19 14.23
CA PRO A 43 -9.90 -0.16 14.28
C PRO A 43 -10.92 -1.25 14.66
N GLY A 44 -11.92 -0.92 15.49
CA GLY A 44 -12.95 -1.88 15.91
C GLY A 44 -13.86 -2.28 14.75
N LEU A 45 -14.30 -1.29 13.97
CA LEU A 45 -15.05 -1.48 12.74
C LEU A 45 -14.24 -2.27 11.70
N TRP A 46 -12.98 -1.89 11.48
CA TRP A 46 -12.14 -2.58 10.50
C TRP A 46 -11.82 -4.02 10.89
N LYS A 47 -11.65 -4.31 12.19
CA LYS A 47 -11.57 -5.69 12.68
C LYS A 47 -12.80 -6.50 12.24
N ALA A 48 -14.00 -5.99 12.50
CA ALA A 48 -15.23 -6.68 12.12
C ALA A 48 -15.32 -6.88 10.59
N ILE A 49 -14.99 -5.87 9.79
CA ILE A 49 -14.95 -5.98 8.32
C ILE A 49 -13.96 -7.06 7.87
N ILE A 50 -12.76 -7.09 8.44
CA ILE A 50 -11.72 -8.07 8.09
C ILE A 50 -12.18 -9.49 8.42
N GLU A 51 -12.79 -9.69 9.59
CA GLU A 51 -13.28 -11.00 10.03
C GLU A 51 -14.32 -11.59 9.06
N THR A 52 -15.15 -10.76 8.42
CA THR A 52 -16.14 -11.25 7.43
C THR A 52 -15.54 -11.77 6.12
N ASN A 53 -14.27 -11.45 5.83
CA ASN A 53 -13.66 -11.74 4.52
C ASN A 53 -12.19 -12.14 4.63
N LEU A 54 -11.84 -12.83 5.72
CA LEU A 54 -10.46 -13.03 6.15
C LEU A 54 -9.62 -13.77 5.09
N ASP A 55 -10.11 -14.86 4.51
CA ASP A 55 -9.33 -15.66 3.57
C ASP A 55 -9.03 -14.93 2.28
N GLU A 56 -9.98 -14.13 1.79
CA GLU A 56 -9.73 -13.36 0.58
C GLU A 56 -8.81 -12.16 0.81
N ILE A 57 -8.89 -11.57 1.99
CA ILE A 57 -7.93 -10.54 2.41
C ILE A 57 -6.53 -11.16 2.50
N LYS A 58 -6.39 -12.36 3.08
CA LYS A 58 -5.11 -13.08 3.12
C LYS A 58 -4.54 -13.32 1.72
N ARG A 59 -5.38 -13.78 0.78
CA ARG A 59 -4.97 -13.94 -0.63
C ARG A 59 -4.50 -12.62 -1.23
N ALA A 60 -5.30 -11.57 -1.09
CA ALA A 60 -4.95 -10.25 -1.63
C ALA A 60 -3.67 -9.66 -1.01
N VAL A 61 -3.40 -9.92 0.28
CA VAL A 61 -2.15 -9.53 0.93
C VAL A 61 -0.98 -10.32 0.35
N SER A 62 -1.13 -11.64 0.17
CA SER A 62 -0.11 -12.49 -0.45
C SER A 62 0.22 -12.04 -1.87
N ASP A 63 -0.78 -11.81 -2.71
CA ASP A 63 -0.59 -11.34 -4.09
C ASP A 63 0.13 -9.98 -4.12
N PHE A 64 -0.16 -9.09 -3.17
CA PHE A 64 0.53 -7.81 -3.07
C PHE A 64 1.97 -7.95 -2.56
N GLN A 65 2.25 -8.92 -1.70
CA GLN A 65 3.63 -9.24 -1.30
C GLN A 65 4.47 -9.68 -2.50
N ASP A 66 3.90 -10.42 -3.44
CA ASP A 66 4.59 -10.81 -4.66
C ASP A 66 4.93 -9.59 -5.54
N GLU A 67 4.03 -8.61 -5.64
CA GLU A 67 4.33 -7.33 -6.31
C GLU A 67 5.43 -6.53 -5.58
N LEU A 68 5.45 -6.54 -4.24
CA LEU A 68 6.54 -5.94 -3.45
C LEU A 68 7.87 -6.66 -3.66
N GLN A 69 7.85 -7.98 -3.77
CA GLN A 69 9.05 -8.78 -4.05
C GLN A 69 9.59 -8.49 -5.46
N ARG A 70 8.70 -8.29 -6.43
CA ARG A 70 9.03 -7.93 -7.80
C ARG A 70 9.74 -6.57 -7.87
N ILE A 71 9.19 -5.54 -7.23
CA ILE A 71 9.85 -4.22 -7.21
C ILE A 71 11.17 -4.26 -6.44
N GLN A 72 11.26 -4.98 -5.31
CA GLN A 72 12.50 -5.15 -4.58
C GLN A 72 13.58 -5.81 -5.44
N SER A 73 13.23 -6.88 -6.15
CA SER A 73 14.15 -7.60 -7.04
C SER A 73 14.62 -6.71 -8.20
N ALA A 74 13.73 -5.92 -8.79
CA ALA A 74 14.08 -4.97 -9.85
C ALA A 74 15.08 -3.91 -9.34
N LEU A 75 14.85 -3.35 -8.14
CA LEU A 75 15.73 -2.37 -7.52
C LEU A 75 17.11 -2.97 -7.17
N THR A 76 17.16 -4.15 -6.55
CA THR A 76 18.41 -4.85 -6.20
C THR A 76 19.27 -5.11 -7.43
N ASN A 77 18.65 -5.53 -8.53
CA ASN A 77 19.34 -5.83 -9.78
C ASN A 77 19.59 -4.59 -10.66
N ARG A 78 19.23 -3.39 -10.19
CA ARG A 78 19.26 -2.14 -10.97
C ARG A 78 18.52 -2.24 -12.32
N ASN A 79 17.51 -3.10 -12.39
CA ASN A 79 16.71 -3.30 -13.59
C ASN A 79 15.66 -2.18 -13.71
N MET A 80 16.09 -1.02 -14.23
CA MET A 80 15.22 0.14 -14.37
C MET A 80 14.11 -0.05 -15.41
N VAL A 81 14.29 -0.96 -16.37
CA VAL A 81 13.24 -1.32 -17.34
C VAL A 81 12.04 -1.93 -16.61
N GLU A 82 12.29 -2.84 -15.68
CA GLU A 82 11.24 -3.46 -14.87
C GLU A 82 10.57 -2.45 -13.92
N VAL A 83 11.37 -1.57 -13.30
CA VAL A 83 10.83 -0.48 -12.46
C VAL A 83 9.87 0.41 -13.25
N ILE A 84 10.27 0.85 -14.46
CA ILE A 84 9.41 1.65 -15.35
C ILE A 84 8.14 0.87 -15.70
N SER A 85 8.26 -0.42 -16.04
CA SER A 85 7.10 -1.26 -16.36
C SER A 85 6.07 -1.31 -15.22
N ILE A 86 6.53 -1.45 -13.97
CA ILE A 86 5.67 -1.46 -12.78
C ILE A 86 4.98 -0.09 -12.61
N LEU A 87 5.73 1.01 -12.74
CA LEU A 87 5.18 2.36 -12.62
C LEU A 87 4.15 2.67 -13.73
N GLU A 88 4.42 2.27 -14.97
CA GLU A 88 3.51 2.45 -16.11
C GLU A 88 2.22 1.64 -15.97
N LYS A 89 2.31 0.42 -15.43
CA LYS A 89 1.12 -0.38 -15.11
C LYS A 89 0.26 0.33 -14.06
N GLY A 90 0.88 0.84 -13.00
CA GLY A 90 0.21 1.61 -11.95
C GLY A 90 -0.47 2.86 -12.52
N LYS A 91 0.26 3.65 -13.33
CA LYS A 91 -0.29 4.83 -14.01
C LYS A 91 -1.47 4.49 -14.90
N ARG A 92 -1.35 3.49 -15.78
CA ARG A 92 -2.43 3.09 -16.69
C ARG A 92 -3.69 2.63 -15.96
N TYR A 93 -3.55 1.95 -14.82
CA TYR A 93 -4.71 1.58 -14.01
C TYR A 93 -5.37 2.81 -13.39
N ARG A 94 -4.58 3.72 -12.81
CA ARG A 94 -5.08 4.95 -12.20
C ARG A 94 -5.78 5.88 -13.20
N ASP A 95 -5.18 6.11 -14.36
CA ASP A 95 -5.73 6.99 -15.41
C ASP A 95 -7.08 6.49 -15.97
N ARG A 96 -7.51 5.26 -15.63
CA ARG A 96 -8.84 4.70 -16.01
C ARG A 96 -9.90 4.84 -14.91
N LEU A 97 -9.51 5.31 -13.72
CA LEU A 97 -10.45 5.56 -12.61
C LEU A 97 -11.06 6.95 -12.67
N ASP A 98 -10.43 7.86 -13.41
CA ASP A 98 -10.86 9.23 -13.70
C ASP A 98 -11.51 9.29 -15.09
#